data_AF-A0A956D9Q2-F1
#
_entry.id   AF-A0A956D9Q2-F1
#
_cell.length_a   1.000
_cell.length_b   1.000
_cell.length_c   1.000
_cell.angle_alpha   90.00
_cell.angle_beta   90.00
_cell.angle_gamma   90.00
#
_symmetry.space_group_name_H-M   'P 1'
#
loop_
_entity.id
_entity.type
_entity.pdbx_description
1 polymer ?
#
loop_
_entity_poly.entity_id
_entity_poly.type
_entity_poly.pdbx_seq_one_letter_code
_entity_poly.pdbx_strand_id
1 'polypeptide(L)'
;MAALLGHDDEEVRVAAAVVLREQGPADAATAGALVGLLAEGSGLLEQRATLRALAKLGLANGALDRVLPFLGARDDGVRAAAIEAAVSAGQAALKPLRAKLDAVPLGAAGALKGTPAPGAVEKRAIETVLSRLGGKEALGALLAGIVDDPASARTVTHELRAQVKDADGHARRSIRTQLEAFLGEHAKPDAKTDPARAAAIKVLGYLEDERTVPMLVKLAKNPKERGEVRQ
;
A
#
# COMPACT_ATOMS: atom_id res chain seq x y z
N MET A 1 -28.45 16.43 -3.90
CA MET A 1 -27.27 16.19 -3.04
C MET A 1 -25.97 16.42 -3.80
N ALA A 2 -25.70 15.73 -4.93
CA ALA A 2 -24.48 15.96 -5.73
C ALA A 2 -24.27 17.42 -6.18
N ALA A 3 -25.34 18.17 -6.46
CA ALA A 3 -25.27 19.60 -6.79
C ALA A 3 -24.66 20.47 -5.66
N LEU A 4 -24.77 20.05 -4.39
CA LEU A 4 -24.20 20.79 -3.25
C LEU A 4 -22.68 20.68 -3.17
N LEU A 5 -22.06 19.77 -3.94
CA LEU A 5 -20.60 19.74 -4.08
C LEU A 5 -20.09 20.96 -4.87
N GLY A 6 -20.92 21.63 -5.66
CA GLY A 6 -20.55 22.86 -6.36
C GLY A 6 -20.85 24.15 -5.58
N HIS A 7 -21.20 24.06 -4.30
CA HIS A 7 -21.59 25.22 -3.49
C HIS A 7 -20.37 26.09 -3.12
N ASP A 8 -20.53 27.41 -3.00
CA ASP A 8 -19.41 28.33 -2.71
C ASP A 8 -18.84 28.13 -1.29
N ASP A 9 -19.68 27.74 -0.34
CA ASP A 9 -19.31 27.44 1.05
C ASP A 9 -18.65 26.06 1.21
N GLU A 10 -17.43 26.03 1.76
CA GLU A 10 -16.69 24.81 2.07
C GLU A 10 -17.43 23.90 3.05
N GLU A 11 -18.07 24.44 4.09
CA GLU A 11 -18.78 23.62 5.08
C GLU A 11 -19.96 22.88 4.43
N VAL A 12 -20.64 23.51 3.48
CA VAL A 12 -21.72 22.89 2.71
C VAL A 12 -21.18 21.78 1.81
N ARG A 13 -20.03 22.00 1.15
CA ARG A 13 -19.39 20.97 0.32
C ARG A 13 -18.91 19.78 1.16
N VAL A 14 -18.31 20.03 2.32
CA VAL A 14 -17.90 18.99 3.29
C VAL A 14 -19.11 18.19 3.76
N ALA A 15 -20.18 18.86 4.19
CA ALA A 15 -21.40 18.21 4.64
C ALA A 15 -22.02 17.36 3.50
N ALA A 16 -22.04 17.88 2.28
CA ALA A 16 -22.51 17.15 1.11
C ALA A 16 -21.68 15.88 0.85
N ALA A 17 -20.34 15.97 0.91
CA ALA A 17 -19.46 14.81 0.75
C ALA A 17 -19.69 13.75 1.84
N VAL A 18 -19.90 14.18 3.10
CA VAL A 18 -20.22 13.26 4.21
C VAL A 18 -21.57 12.57 3.98
N VAL A 19 -22.61 13.31 3.59
CA VAL A 19 -23.93 12.73 3.35
C VAL A 19 -23.91 11.79 2.14
N LEU A 20 -23.20 12.15 1.06
CA LEU A 20 -23.03 11.28 -0.09
C LEU A 20 -22.27 10.00 0.28
N ARG A 21 -21.24 10.07 1.11
CA ARG A 21 -20.58 8.86 1.61
C ARG A 21 -21.56 7.91 2.28
N GLU A 22 -22.51 8.43 3.07
CA GLU A 22 -23.44 7.58 3.81
C GLU A 22 -24.65 7.10 3.01
N GLN A 23 -25.17 7.93 2.12
CA GLN A 23 -26.47 7.74 1.48
C GLN A 23 -26.46 7.97 -0.05
N GLY A 24 -25.31 8.31 -0.62
CA GLY A 24 -25.16 8.63 -2.03
C GLY A 24 -25.16 7.39 -2.92
N PRO A 25 -25.59 7.53 -4.19
CA PRO A 25 -25.50 6.46 -5.16
C PRO A 25 -24.03 6.20 -5.53
N ALA A 26 -23.68 4.93 -5.70
CA ALA A 26 -22.39 4.49 -6.22
C ALA A 26 -22.38 4.59 -7.76
N ASP A 27 -22.47 5.82 -8.29
CA ASP A 27 -22.47 6.10 -9.72
C ASP A 27 -21.31 6.98 -10.17
N ALA A 28 -20.99 6.91 -11.46
CA ALA A 28 -19.85 7.63 -12.04
C ALA A 28 -20.01 9.16 -11.98
N ALA A 29 -21.26 9.67 -12.00
CA ALA A 29 -21.52 11.10 -11.94
C ALA A 29 -21.20 11.67 -10.54
N THR A 30 -21.61 10.96 -9.49
CA THR A 30 -21.32 11.31 -8.10
C THR A 30 -19.84 11.18 -7.81
N ALA A 31 -19.21 10.09 -8.25
CA ALA A 31 -17.76 9.93 -8.12
C ALA A 31 -16.99 11.02 -8.88
N GLY A 32 -17.42 11.39 -10.10
CA GLY A 32 -16.83 12.47 -10.88
C GLY A 32 -16.95 13.84 -10.20
N ALA A 33 -18.12 14.15 -9.62
CA ALA A 33 -18.34 15.38 -8.87
C ALA A 33 -17.45 15.46 -7.61
N LEU A 34 -17.30 14.35 -6.89
CA LEU A 34 -16.39 14.25 -5.75
C LEU A 34 -14.93 14.45 -6.16
N VAL A 35 -14.49 13.85 -7.28
CA VAL A 35 -13.13 14.07 -7.80
C VAL A 35 -12.86 15.55 -8.13
N GLY A 36 -13.89 16.28 -8.57
CA GLY A 36 -13.81 17.73 -8.78
C GLY A 36 -13.41 18.53 -7.53
N LEU A 37 -13.68 18.01 -6.33
CA LEU A 37 -13.32 18.61 -5.04
C LEU A 37 -11.88 18.31 -4.60
N LEU A 38 -11.12 17.51 -5.35
CA LEU A 38 -9.71 17.25 -5.05
C LEU A 38 -8.76 18.25 -5.75
N ALA A 39 -9.26 19.45 -6.08
CA ALA A 39 -8.50 20.48 -6.78
C ALA A 39 -7.51 21.23 -5.85
N GLU A 40 -6.55 21.93 -6.46
CA GLU A 40 -5.65 22.81 -5.71
C GLU A 40 -6.44 23.93 -5.02
N GLY A 41 -6.26 24.07 -3.71
CA GLY A 41 -6.96 25.08 -2.88
C GLY A 41 -8.03 24.51 -1.96
N SER A 42 -8.42 23.24 -2.10
CA SER A 42 -9.36 22.58 -1.19
C SER A 42 -8.80 22.47 0.23
N GLY A 43 -9.62 22.81 1.23
CA GLY A 43 -9.28 22.68 2.64
C GLY A 43 -9.07 21.22 3.08
N LEU A 44 -8.34 21.02 4.19
CA LEU A 44 -8.01 19.67 4.69
C LEU A 44 -9.25 18.82 5.01
N LEU A 45 -10.31 19.46 5.52
CA LEU A 45 -11.57 18.78 5.85
C LEU A 45 -12.29 18.32 4.59
N GLU A 46 -12.33 19.17 3.56
CA GLU A 46 -12.91 18.85 2.25
C GLU A 46 -12.17 17.70 1.58
N GLN A 47 -10.84 17.74 1.54
CA GLN A 47 -10.02 16.66 1.00
C GLN A 47 -10.32 15.33 1.71
N ARG A 48 -10.31 15.34 3.04
CA ARG A 48 -10.56 14.14 3.85
C ARG A 48 -11.97 13.59 3.67
N ALA A 49 -12.99 14.45 3.65
CA ALA A 49 -14.38 14.05 3.46
C ALA A 49 -14.59 13.46 2.05
N THR A 50 -14.03 14.11 1.04
CA THR A 50 -14.09 13.69 -0.36
C THR A 50 -13.42 12.35 -0.59
N LEU A 51 -12.19 12.16 -0.11
CA LEU A 51 -11.46 10.90 -0.25
C LEU A 51 -12.21 9.73 0.42
N ARG A 52 -12.80 9.96 1.60
CA ARG A 52 -13.62 8.95 2.29
C ARG A 52 -14.91 8.64 1.55
N ALA A 53 -15.53 9.63 0.91
CA ALA A 53 -16.70 9.42 0.08
C ALA A 53 -16.33 8.55 -1.15
N LEU A 54 -15.23 8.86 -1.83
CA LEU A 54 -14.71 8.08 -2.94
C LEU A 54 -14.36 6.64 -2.54
N ALA A 55 -13.78 6.44 -1.36
CA ALA A 55 -13.46 5.11 -0.86
C ALA A 55 -14.69 4.21 -0.67
N LYS A 56 -15.83 4.79 -0.28
CA LYS A 56 -17.08 4.04 -0.03
C LYS A 56 -17.94 3.88 -1.28
N LEU A 57 -18.03 4.92 -2.12
CA LEU A 57 -18.88 4.93 -3.32
C LEU A 57 -18.18 4.34 -4.54
N GLY A 58 -16.86 4.19 -4.50
CA GLY A 58 -16.04 3.75 -5.61
C GLY A 58 -15.46 4.91 -6.43
N LEU A 59 -14.37 4.62 -7.12
CA LEU A 59 -13.66 5.56 -7.97
C LEU A 59 -14.16 5.48 -9.41
N ALA A 60 -14.44 6.64 -10.02
CA ALA A 60 -14.66 6.71 -11.46
C ALA A 60 -13.38 6.35 -12.24
N ASN A 61 -13.53 5.95 -13.50
CA ASN A 61 -12.38 5.70 -14.37
C ASN A 61 -11.47 6.94 -14.44
N GLY A 62 -10.16 6.75 -14.23
CA GLY A 62 -9.16 7.83 -14.21
C GLY A 62 -9.14 8.69 -12.94
N ALA A 63 -10.06 8.47 -11.99
CA ALA A 63 -10.07 9.20 -10.71
C ALA A 63 -8.87 8.87 -9.82
N LEU A 64 -8.30 7.67 -9.98
CA LEU A 64 -7.15 7.23 -9.18
C LEU A 64 -5.96 8.20 -9.31
N ASP A 65 -5.72 8.75 -10.50
CA ASP A 65 -4.62 9.71 -10.73
C ASP A 65 -4.78 10.99 -9.91
N ARG A 66 -6.01 11.34 -9.52
CA ARG A 66 -6.31 12.46 -8.61
C ARG A 66 -6.18 12.08 -7.14
N VAL A 67 -6.31 10.81 -6.79
CA VAL A 67 -6.14 10.31 -5.42
C VAL A 67 -4.68 10.10 -5.05
N LEU A 68 -3.86 9.58 -5.99
CA LEU A 68 -2.47 9.20 -5.73
C LEU A 68 -1.59 10.32 -5.12
N PRO A 69 -1.71 11.60 -5.50
CA PRO A 69 -0.94 12.68 -4.87
C PRO A 69 -1.16 12.81 -3.36
N PHE A 70 -2.35 12.43 -2.87
CA PHE A 70 -2.69 12.53 -1.44
C PHE A 70 -2.05 11.43 -0.58
N LEU A 71 -1.43 10.41 -1.20
CA LEU A 71 -0.61 9.43 -0.46
C LEU A 71 0.65 10.08 0.15
N GLY A 72 1.12 11.18 -0.43
CA GLY A 72 2.20 12.02 0.11
C GLY A 72 1.73 13.17 1.00
N ALA A 73 0.44 13.27 1.33
CA ALA A 73 -0.09 14.37 2.12
C ALA A 73 0.56 14.45 3.51
N ARG A 74 0.89 15.68 3.94
CA ARG A 74 1.45 15.95 5.27
C ARG A 74 0.45 15.63 6.39
N ASP A 75 -0.83 15.86 6.13
CA ASP A 75 -1.90 15.52 7.08
C ASP A 75 -2.16 14.01 7.08
N ASP A 76 -2.10 13.42 8.27
CA ASP A 76 -2.29 11.99 8.48
C ASP A 76 -3.72 11.54 8.15
N GLY A 77 -4.71 12.39 8.41
CA GLY A 77 -6.12 12.11 8.15
C GLY A 77 -6.45 12.08 6.66
N VAL A 78 -5.90 13.02 5.90
CA VAL A 78 -5.99 13.06 4.43
C VAL A 78 -5.27 11.86 3.83
N ARG A 79 -4.05 11.55 4.29
CA ARG A 79 -3.29 10.41 3.80
C ARG A 79 -3.98 9.07 4.08
N ALA A 80 -4.53 8.89 5.28
CA ALA A 80 -5.31 7.68 5.61
C ALA A 80 -6.55 7.53 4.71
N ALA A 81 -7.25 8.63 4.44
CA ALA A 81 -8.39 8.63 3.51
C ALA A 81 -7.97 8.32 2.07
N ALA A 82 -6.80 8.81 1.63
CA ALA A 82 -6.25 8.50 0.32
C ALA A 82 -5.87 7.02 0.17
N ILE A 83 -5.34 6.40 1.23
CA ILE A 83 -5.08 4.95 1.28
C ILE A 83 -6.39 4.18 1.11
N GLU A 84 -7.44 4.53 1.87
CA GLU A 84 -8.76 3.89 1.75
C GLU A 84 -9.34 4.04 0.33
N ALA A 85 -9.25 5.24 -0.25
CA ALA A 85 -9.70 5.49 -1.62
C ALA A 85 -8.91 4.66 -2.63
N ALA A 86 -7.57 4.63 -2.55
CA ALA A 86 -6.74 3.85 -3.46
C ALA A 86 -7.00 2.33 -3.34
N VAL A 87 -7.26 1.82 -2.14
CA VAL A 87 -7.65 0.41 -1.93
C VAL A 87 -9.00 0.11 -2.59
N SER A 88 -9.95 1.04 -2.56
CA SER A 88 -11.28 0.85 -3.18
C SER A 88 -11.23 0.68 -4.72
N ALA A 89 -10.16 1.15 -5.38
CA ALA A 89 -9.93 0.90 -6.81
C ALA A 89 -9.56 -0.57 -7.11
N GLY A 90 -9.26 -1.37 -6.09
CA GLY A 90 -8.92 -2.78 -6.24
C GLY A 90 -7.66 -3.01 -7.09
N GLN A 91 -7.64 -4.13 -7.83
CA GLN A 91 -6.46 -4.55 -8.61
C GLN A 91 -6.11 -3.57 -9.74
N ALA A 92 -7.05 -2.73 -10.19
CA ALA A 92 -6.76 -1.69 -11.18
C ALA A 92 -5.75 -0.65 -10.68
N ALA A 93 -5.57 -0.53 -9.36
CA ALA A 93 -4.63 0.41 -8.76
C ALA A 93 -3.17 -0.02 -8.85
N LEU A 94 -2.88 -1.31 -9.09
CA LEU A 94 -1.53 -1.85 -8.97
C LEU A 94 -0.52 -1.20 -9.92
N LYS A 95 -0.86 -1.08 -11.20
CA LYS A 95 0.03 -0.48 -12.21
C LYS A 95 0.30 1.01 -11.92
N PRO A 96 -0.71 1.85 -11.64
CA PRO A 96 -0.49 3.23 -11.21
C PRO A 96 0.33 3.36 -9.92
N LEU A 97 0.04 2.55 -8.90
CA LEU A 97 0.79 2.56 -7.63
C LEU A 97 2.25 2.17 -7.82
N ARG A 98 2.54 1.20 -8.69
CA ARG A 98 3.91 0.79 -9.01
C ARG A 98 4.65 1.90 -9.74
N ALA A 99 4.05 2.48 -10.78
CA ALA A 99 4.66 3.62 -11.48
C ALA A 99 4.91 4.80 -10.52
N LYS A 100 4.00 5.01 -9.56
CA LYS A 100 4.16 6.02 -8.53
C LYS A 100 5.30 5.67 -7.56
N LEU A 101 5.39 4.43 -7.10
CA LEU A 101 6.47 3.93 -6.22
C LEU A 101 7.85 4.13 -6.86
N ASP A 102 7.98 3.81 -8.15
CA ASP A 102 9.21 3.97 -8.92
C ASP A 102 9.61 5.46 -9.10
N ALA A 103 8.61 6.36 -9.09
CA ALA A 103 8.80 7.80 -9.21
C ALA A 103 9.04 8.51 -7.86
N VAL A 104 8.79 7.85 -6.72
CA VAL A 104 9.07 8.45 -5.41
C VAL A 104 10.59 8.60 -5.26
N PRO A 105 11.12 9.82 -5.06
CA PRO A 105 12.55 10.03 -4.93
C PRO A 105 13.05 9.36 -3.65
N LEU A 106 13.68 8.19 -3.79
CA LEU A 106 14.34 7.48 -2.70
C LEU A 106 15.66 8.20 -2.37
N GLY A 107 15.59 9.23 -1.53
CA GLY A 107 16.78 9.97 -1.12
C GLY A 107 17.68 9.14 -0.21
N ALA A 108 18.91 8.83 -0.66
CA ALA A 108 19.99 8.31 0.17
C ALA A 108 20.68 9.39 1.05
N ALA A 109 20.33 10.66 0.90
CA ALA A 109 21.04 11.77 1.53
C ALA A 109 20.07 12.78 2.15
N GLY A 110 20.18 13.00 3.47
CA GLY A 110 19.50 14.11 4.14
C GLY A 110 18.60 13.75 5.32
N ALA A 111 18.55 12.48 5.76
CA ALA A 111 17.99 12.16 7.07
C ALA A 111 18.94 12.70 8.16
N LEU A 112 18.81 13.99 8.48
CA LEU A 112 19.17 14.46 9.81
C LEU A 112 18.42 13.56 10.81
N LYS A 113 19.05 13.24 11.93
CA LYS A 113 18.45 12.39 12.96
C LYS A 113 17.07 12.93 13.35
N GLY A 114 16.01 12.27 12.88
CA GLY A 114 14.61 12.67 13.15
C GLY A 114 13.79 13.13 11.93
N THR A 115 14.35 13.33 10.74
CA THR A 115 13.56 13.65 9.53
C THR A 115 13.43 12.44 8.60
N PRO A 116 12.21 12.06 8.19
CA PRO A 116 12.02 11.05 7.15
C PRO A 116 12.71 11.49 5.85
N ALA A 117 13.31 10.55 5.13
CA ALA A 117 13.83 10.84 3.79
C ALA A 117 12.71 11.45 2.90
N PRO A 118 13.04 12.33 1.95
CA PRO A 118 12.09 12.79 0.95
C PRO A 118 11.34 11.59 0.35
N GLY A 119 10.01 11.70 0.24
CA GLY A 119 9.19 10.62 -0.32
C GLY A 119 8.94 9.42 0.61
N ALA A 120 9.59 9.30 1.77
CA ALA A 120 9.43 8.13 2.66
C ALA A 120 7.98 7.96 3.18
N VAL A 121 7.27 9.06 3.41
CA VAL A 121 5.86 9.02 3.85
C VAL A 121 4.95 8.51 2.73
N GLU A 122 5.15 9.03 1.51
CA GLU A 122 4.39 8.63 0.33
C GLU A 122 4.64 7.17 -0.03
N LYS A 123 5.91 6.76 -0.02
CA LYS A 123 6.32 5.36 -0.21
C LYS A 123 5.59 4.43 0.76
N ARG A 124 5.64 4.72 2.06
CA ARG A 124 4.96 3.91 3.07
C ARG A 124 3.46 3.82 2.82
N ALA A 125 2.83 4.93 2.45
CA ALA A 125 1.41 4.91 2.11
C ALA A 125 1.12 4.01 0.89
N ILE A 126 1.97 4.04 -0.14
CA ILE A 126 1.86 3.14 -1.30
C ILE A 126 2.05 1.67 -0.88
N GLU A 127 3.06 1.36 -0.06
CA GLU A 127 3.29 0.01 0.49
C GLU A 127 2.06 -0.48 1.26
N THR A 128 1.46 0.36 2.11
CA THR A 128 0.22 0.06 2.83
C THR A 128 -0.95 -0.22 1.89
N VAL A 129 -1.06 0.49 0.75
CA VAL A 129 -2.11 0.19 -0.24
C VAL A 129 -1.83 -1.17 -0.89
N LEU A 130 -0.59 -1.43 -1.32
CA LEU A 130 -0.19 -2.69 -1.94
C LEU A 130 -0.43 -3.88 -1.01
N SER A 131 -0.08 -3.78 0.27
CA SER A 131 -0.29 -4.85 1.24
C SER A 131 -1.77 -5.17 1.46
N ARG A 132 -2.64 -4.13 1.45
CA ARG A 132 -4.09 -4.31 1.53
C ARG A 132 -4.71 -4.89 0.26
N LEU A 133 -4.22 -4.50 -0.92
CA LEU A 133 -4.70 -5.05 -2.20
C LEU A 133 -4.33 -6.52 -2.36
N GLY A 134 -3.12 -6.88 -1.94
CA GLY A 134 -2.61 -8.24 -2.03
C GLY A 134 -2.51 -8.79 -3.44
N GLY A 135 -2.32 -10.10 -3.53
CA GLY A 135 -2.09 -10.79 -4.79
C GLY A 135 -0.63 -10.77 -5.25
N LYS A 136 -0.37 -11.45 -6.38
CA LYS A 136 0.98 -11.71 -6.90
C LYS A 136 1.77 -10.45 -7.18
N GLU A 137 1.14 -9.51 -7.88
CA GLU A 137 1.81 -8.29 -8.30
C GLU A 137 2.12 -7.37 -7.13
N ALA A 138 1.19 -7.25 -6.17
CA ALA A 138 1.39 -6.45 -4.98
C ALA A 138 2.51 -7.03 -4.09
N LEU A 139 2.51 -8.34 -3.86
CA LEU A 139 3.57 -8.99 -3.09
C LEU A 139 4.94 -8.84 -3.78
N GLY A 140 4.98 -9.03 -5.10
CA GLY A 140 6.20 -8.80 -5.88
C GLY A 140 6.71 -7.36 -5.78
N ALA A 141 5.81 -6.37 -5.85
CA ALA A 141 6.17 -4.96 -5.69
C ALA A 141 6.69 -4.64 -4.28
N LEU A 142 6.08 -5.20 -3.24
CA LEU A 142 6.53 -5.04 -1.85
C LEU A 142 7.93 -5.63 -1.62
N LEU A 143 8.18 -6.83 -2.14
CA LEU A 143 9.50 -7.47 -2.04
C LEU A 143 10.57 -6.70 -2.82
N ALA A 144 10.25 -6.22 -4.03
CA ALA A 144 11.14 -5.35 -4.79
C ALA A 144 11.43 -4.03 -4.04
N GLY A 145 10.41 -3.43 -3.41
CA GLY A 145 10.57 -2.22 -2.60
C GLY A 145 11.52 -2.39 -1.41
N ILE A 146 11.57 -3.59 -0.81
CA ILE A 146 12.55 -3.92 0.24
C ILE A 146 13.96 -4.05 -0.34
N VAL A 147 14.11 -4.59 -1.55
CA VAL A 147 15.42 -4.70 -2.22
C VAL A 147 16.01 -3.31 -2.51
N ASP A 148 15.16 -2.34 -2.85
CA ASP A 148 15.59 -0.96 -3.11
C ASP A 148 15.76 -0.12 -1.83
N ASP A 149 15.06 -0.47 -0.76
CA ASP A 149 15.17 0.17 0.55
C ASP A 149 15.07 -0.87 1.68
N PRO A 150 16.20 -1.44 2.07
CA PRO A 150 16.27 -2.41 3.16
C PRO A 150 15.65 -1.95 4.48
N ALA A 151 15.56 -0.64 4.75
CA ALA A 151 14.99 -0.13 5.99
C ALA A 151 13.46 -0.36 6.08
N SER A 152 12.78 -0.54 4.95
CA SER A 152 11.35 -0.83 4.87
C SER A 152 10.99 -2.26 5.29
N ALA A 153 11.97 -3.19 5.31
CA ALA A 153 11.75 -4.63 5.50
C ALA A 153 10.89 -4.96 6.71
N ARG A 154 11.14 -4.31 7.86
CA ARG A 154 10.39 -4.56 9.10
C ARG A 154 8.92 -4.17 8.99
N THR A 155 8.65 -3.00 8.43
CA THR A 155 7.29 -2.47 8.26
C THR A 155 6.50 -3.33 7.29
N VAL A 156 7.06 -3.60 6.11
CA VAL A 156 6.43 -4.44 5.07
C VAL A 156 6.17 -5.85 5.61
N THR A 157 7.11 -6.45 6.35
CA THR A 157 6.90 -7.76 6.99
C THR A 157 5.73 -7.74 7.98
N HIS A 158 5.58 -6.66 8.76
CA HIS A 158 4.48 -6.52 9.71
C HIS A 158 3.12 -6.40 9.01
N GLU A 159 3.05 -5.64 7.92
CA GLU A 159 1.83 -5.54 7.11
C GLU A 159 1.47 -6.87 6.45
N LEU A 160 2.45 -7.57 5.87
CA LEU A 160 2.25 -8.90 5.29
C LEU A 160 1.79 -9.92 6.35
N ARG A 161 2.26 -9.81 7.60
CA ARG A 161 1.75 -10.64 8.71
C ARG A 161 0.27 -10.39 8.97
N ALA A 162 -0.16 -9.13 9.00
CA ALA A 162 -1.57 -8.79 9.18
C ALA A 162 -2.41 -9.35 8.03
N GLN A 163 -1.92 -9.22 6.79
CA GLN A 163 -2.55 -9.79 5.61
C GLN A 163 -2.69 -11.32 5.69
N VAL A 164 -1.64 -12.03 6.11
CA VAL A 164 -1.68 -13.49 6.29
C VAL A 164 -2.70 -13.92 7.34
N LYS A 165 -2.86 -13.12 8.42
CA LYS A 165 -3.83 -13.40 9.48
C LYS A 165 -5.27 -13.34 8.98
N ASP A 166 -5.57 -12.37 8.11
CA ASP A 166 -6.92 -12.15 7.58
C ASP A 166 -7.18 -12.93 6.27
N ALA A 167 -6.16 -13.58 5.70
CA ALA A 167 -6.25 -14.33 4.46
C ALA A 167 -6.94 -15.69 4.61
N ASP A 168 -7.78 -16.02 3.63
CA ASP A 168 -8.39 -17.35 3.50
C ASP A 168 -7.38 -18.42 3.01
N GLY A 169 -7.81 -19.67 2.96
CA GLY A 169 -6.96 -20.79 2.55
C GLY A 169 -6.44 -20.69 1.10
N HIS A 170 -7.16 -20.04 0.19
CA HIS A 170 -6.70 -19.83 -1.19
C HIS A 170 -5.62 -18.74 -1.23
N ALA A 171 -5.86 -17.61 -0.59
CA ALA A 171 -4.93 -16.50 -0.48
C ALA A 171 -3.63 -16.92 0.22
N ARG A 172 -3.70 -17.67 1.33
CA ARG A 172 -2.52 -18.22 2.02
C ARG A 172 -1.68 -19.13 1.13
N ARG A 173 -2.32 -20.01 0.34
CA ARG A 173 -1.62 -20.86 -0.65
C ARG A 173 -0.95 -20.03 -1.74
N SER A 174 -1.64 -19.01 -2.24
CA SER A 174 -1.09 -18.11 -3.25
C SER A 174 0.14 -17.35 -2.72
N ILE A 175 0.06 -16.80 -1.50
CA ILE A 175 1.17 -16.11 -0.84
C ILE A 175 2.36 -17.09 -0.68
N ARG A 176 2.11 -18.30 -0.19
CA ARG A 176 3.15 -19.33 -0.05
C ARG A 176 3.90 -19.56 -1.36
N THR A 177 3.20 -19.89 -2.43
CA THR A 177 3.81 -20.22 -3.73
C THR A 177 4.62 -19.05 -4.28
N GLN A 178 4.18 -17.81 -4.05
CA GLN A 178 4.91 -16.63 -4.49
C GLN A 178 6.18 -16.38 -3.68
N LEU A 179 6.12 -16.55 -2.35
CA LEU A 179 7.29 -16.43 -1.49
C LEU A 179 8.32 -17.54 -1.76
N GLU A 180 7.87 -18.77 -1.98
CA GLU A 180 8.74 -19.90 -2.38
C GLU A 180 9.43 -19.62 -3.73
N ALA A 181 8.69 -19.09 -4.72
CA ALA A 181 9.25 -18.70 -6.01
C ALA A 181 10.29 -17.59 -5.86
N PHE A 182 9.99 -16.53 -5.12
CA PHE A 182 10.91 -15.43 -4.84
C PHE A 182 12.22 -15.92 -4.18
N LEU A 183 12.10 -16.76 -3.15
CA LEU A 183 13.28 -17.33 -2.48
C LEU A 183 14.06 -18.29 -3.38
N GLY A 184 13.41 -18.95 -4.34
CA GLY A 184 14.06 -19.77 -5.36
C GLY A 184 14.85 -18.92 -6.37
N GLU A 185 14.28 -17.82 -6.85
CA GLU A 185 14.94 -16.85 -7.74
C GLU A 185 16.12 -16.17 -7.05
N HIS A 186 15.98 -15.88 -5.76
CA HIS A 186 17.01 -15.29 -4.90
C HIS A 186 17.65 -16.33 -3.95
N ALA A 187 17.96 -17.52 -4.45
CA ALA A 187 18.51 -18.61 -3.61
C ALA A 187 19.96 -18.36 -3.14
N LYS A 188 20.70 -17.46 -3.80
CA LYS A 188 22.08 -17.13 -3.44
C LYS A 188 22.08 -15.97 -2.44
N PRO A 189 22.89 -16.04 -1.36
CA PRO A 189 23.06 -14.91 -0.45
C PRO A 189 23.58 -13.68 -1.19
N ASP A 190 22.89 -12.55 -1.02
CA ASP A 190 23.24 -11.27 -1.60
C ASP A 190 22.80 -10.16 -0.65
N ALA A 191 23.75 -9.30 -0.27
CA ALA A 191 23.51 -8.19 0.64
C ALA A 191 22.32 -7.31 0.24
N LYS A 192 22.07 -7.16 -1.07
CA LYS A 192 20.96 -6.35 -1.58
C LYS A 192 19.61 -7.03 -1.36
N THR A 193 19.53 -8.35 -1.50
CA THR A 193 18.26 -9.10 -1.45
C THR A 193 18.00 -9.78 -0.12
N ASP A 194 19.02 -9.97 0.72
CA ASP A 194 18.92 -10.61 2.04
C ASP A 194 17.83 -10.00 2.95
N PRO A 195 17.61 -8.67 3.00
CA PRO A 195 16.50 -8.09 3.76
C PRO A 195 15.12 -8.55 3.26
N ALA A 196 14.94 -8.64 1.93
CA ALA A 196 13.71 -9.12 1.31
C ALA A 196 13.55 -10.63 1.48
N ARG A 197 14.64 -11.40 1.41
CA ARG A 197 14.66 -12.84 1.71
C ARG A 197 14.27 -13.11 3.16
N ALA A 198 14.82 -12.35 4.11
CA ALA A 198 14.48 -12.46 5.53
C ALA A 198 13.01 -12.12 5.80
N ALA A 199 12.47 -11.08 5.14
CA ALA A 199 11.05 -10.76 5.18
C ALA A 199 10.19 -11.92 4.65
N ALA A 200 10.52 -12.46 3.47
CA ALA A 200 9.81 -13.58 2.87
C ALA A 200 9.80 -14.84 3.76
N ILE A 201 10.95 -15.17 4.38
CA ILE A 201 11.07 -16.30 5.32
C ILE A 201 10.19 -16.10 6.55
N LYS A 202 10.16 -14.89 7.14
CA LYS A 202 9.29 -14.58 8.28
C LYS A 202 7.82 -14.72 7.92
N VAL A 203 7.41 -14.22 6.75
CA VAL A 203 6.03 -14.34 6.28
C VAL A 203 5.66 -15.79 6.00
N LEU A 204 6.57 -16.59 5.43
CA LEU A 204 6.37 -18.05 5.30
C LEU A 204 6.18 -18.72 6.67
N GLY A 205 6.91 -18.30 7.70
CA GLY A 205 6.71 -18.77 9.07
C GLY A 205 5.31 -18.41 9.61
N TYR A 206 4.83 -17.19 9.36
CA TYR A 206 3.48 -16.76 9.78
C TYR A 206 2.34 -17.50 9.07
N LEU A 207 2.60 -18.14 7.92
CA LEU A 207 1.60 -18.99 7.28
C LEU A 207 1.31 -20.27 8.07
N GLU A 208 2.18 -20.68 9.00
CA GLU A 208 2.03 -21.88 9.83
C GLU A 208 1.65 -23.13 8.99
N ASP A 209 2.16 -23.19 7.76
CA ASP A 209 1.88 -24.26 6.80
C ASP A 209 3.02 -25.28 6.85
N GLU A 210 2.71 -26.51 7.25
CA GLU A 210 3.70 -27.59 7.39
C GLU A 210 4.54 -27.82 6.11
N ARG A 211 3.99 -27.46 4.94
CA ARG A 211 4.69 -27.61 3.66
C ARG A 211 5.88 -26.65 3.50
N THR A 212 5.93 -25.56 4.27
CA THR A 212 7.06 -24.61 4.24
C THR A 212 8.23 -25.09 5.10
N VAL A 213 7.99 -25.99 6.05
CA VAL A 213 8.98 -26.47 7.04
C VAL A 213 10.26 -27.01 6.39
N PRO A 214 10.23 -27.87 5.35
CA PRO A 214 11.45 -28.37 4.73
C PRO A 214 12.34 -27.26 4.18
N MET A 215 11.73 -26.22 3.61
CA MET A 215 12.43 -25.07 3.05
C MET A 215 13.03 -24.20 4.16
N LEU A 216 12.25 -23.89 5.20
CA LEU A 216 12.71 -23.10 6.35
C LEU A 216 13.89 -23.78 7.06
N VAL A 217 13.80 -25.10 7.30
CA VAL A 217 14.88 -25.88 7.91
C VAL A 217 16.13 -25.89 7.03
N LYS A 218 15.98 -26.02 5.71
CA LYS A 218 17.10 -26.00 4.76
C LYS A 218 17.84 -24.66 4.82
N LEU A 219 17.12 -23.54 4.89
CA LEU A 219 17.69 -22.20 4.98
C LEU A 219 18.37 -21.96 6.34
N ALA A 220 17.72 -22.34 7.44
CA ALA A 220 18.27 -22.19 8.79
C ALA A 220 19.59 -22.98 8.98
N LYS A 221 19.70 -24.16 8.37
CA LYS A 221 20.90 -25.01 8.45
C LYS A 221 22.02 -24.62 7.49
N ASN A 222 21.81 -23.67 6.58
CA ASN A 222 22.81 -23.31 5.58
C ASN A 222 23.86 -22.34 6.16
N PRO A 223 25.13 -22.77 6.33
CA PRO A 223 26.19 -21.96 6.94
C PRO A 223 26.70 -20.83 6.04
N LYS A 224 26.16 -20.69 4.83
CA LYS A 224 26.45 -19.57 3.92
C LYS A 224 25.42 -18.44 4.02
N GLU A 225 24.28 -18.67 4.67
CA GLU A 225 23.25 -17.64 4.84
C GLU A 225 23.69 -16.57 5.82
N ARG A 226 23.23 -15.34 5.67
CA ARG A 226 23.49 -14.29 6.68
C ARG A 226 22.61 -14.47 7.91
N GLY A 227 23.05 -13.93 9.06
CA GLY A 227 22.34 -14.08 10.33
C GLY A 227 20.89 -13.57 10.31
N GLU A 228 20.57 -12.63 9.43
CA GLU A 228 19.20 -12.12 9.25
C GLU A 228 18.24 -13.17 8.66
N VAL A 229 18.78 -14.09 7.87
CA VAL A 229 18.08 -15.18 7.14
C VAL A 229 18.08 -16.48 7.95
N ARG A 230 19.08 -16.70 8.81
CA ARG A 230 19.12 -17.79 9.80
C ARG A 230 18.29 -17.41 11.03
N GLN A 231 16.96 -17.52 10.92
CA GLN A 231 16.04 -17.33 12.06
C GLN A 231 15.91 -18.63 12.85
#